data_AF-A0A251QV32-F1
#
_entry.id   AF-A0A251QV32-F1
#
_cell.length_a   1.000
_cell.length_b   1.000
_cell.length_c   1.000
_cell.angle_alpha   90.00
_cell.angle_beta   90.00
_cell.angle_gamma   90.00
#
_symmetry.space_group_name_H-M   'P 1'
#
loop_
_entity.id
_entity.type
_entity.pdbx_description
1 polymer ?
#
loop_
_entity_poly.entity_id
_entity_poly.type
_entity_poly.pdbx_seq_one_letter_code
_entity_poly.pdbx_strand_id
1 'polypeptide(L)'
;MALLSSPHPLPTQFSVSPASLRVRRPPITACQLCTHKQSVRQFDQSILTVAEGSSESELWAAACLRVRSFYHFKPSMFGLQDHRRYLAERELEAMKERVGGKRKGFRKVSCINATVPLSQISSPSVSDDFCSSCKFNNNGEDRVVVGTLDLNQCVSLPDEITGNRPEGIGADFARAYLSNVCVAKELHRNGLGYALVAKSKLVAQEWDNALIFLCFTWCAHSWIVYPKGK
;
A
#
# COMPACT_ATOMS: atom_id res chain seq x y z
N MET A 1 -87.91 3.18 8.16
CA MET A 1 -88.34 2.87 6.78
C MET A 1 -88.33 4.17 6.00
N ALA A 2 -87.37 4.34 5.10
CA ALA A 2 -87.46 5.15 3.89
C ALA A 2 -86.22 4.79 3.06
N LEU A 3 -86.50 4.18 1.92
CA LEU A 3 -85.56 3.80 0.87
C LEU A 3 -85.06 5.08 0.16
N LEU A 4 -83.87 5.03 -0.44
CA LEU A 4 -83.64 5.25 -1.89
C LEU A 4 -82.24 5.83 -2.21
N SER A 5 -81.47 4.97 -2.89
CA SER A 5 -80.66 5.22 -4.10
C SER A 5 -79.67 6.38 -4.17
N SER A 6 -78.43 6.00 -4.49
CA SER A 6 -77.37 6.81 -5.10
C SER A 6 -77.84 7.47 -6.42
N PRO A 7 -77.24 8.62 -6.76
CA PRO A 7 -76.27 8.60 -7.86
C PRO A 7 -75.04 9.52 -7.63
N HIS A 8 -73.87 9.05 -8.09
CA HIS A 8 -72.68 9.87 -8.42
C HIS A 8 -72.99 10.82 -9.61
N PRO A 9 -72.23 11.90 -9.91
CA PRO A 9 -70.80 12.11 -9.63
C PRO A 9 -70.37 13.56 -9.29
N LEU A 10 -69.12 13.74 -8.84
CA LEU A 10 -68.16 14.76 -9.27
C LEU A 10 -66.91 14.68 -8.37
N PRO A 11 -65.69 14.57 -8.91
CA PRO A 11 -64.48 14.51 -8.12
C PRO A 11 -63.91 15.91 -7.92
N THR A 12 -63.88 16.36 -6.66
CA THR A 12 -63.05 17.50 -6.25
C THR A 12 -62.36 17.11 -4.96
N GLN A 13 -61.06 16.87 -5.02
CA GLN A 13 -60.03 17.54 -4.22
C GLN A 13 -58.74 16.70 -4.14
N PHE A 14 -57.70 17.29 -4.70
CA PHE A 14 -56.29 17.29 -4.27
C PHE A 14 -55.79 16.11 -3.45
N SER A 15 -54.92 15.31 -4.08
CA SER A 15 -53.73 14.85 -3.37
C SER A 15 -52.53 14.82 -4.31
N VAL A 16 -51.40 15.18 -3.73
CA VAL A 16 -50.20 15.73 -4.37
C VAL A 16 -49.45 14.64 -5.13
N SER A 17 -49.22 14.87 -6.42
CA SER A 17 -48.26 14.10 -7.21
C SER A 17 -46.84 14.33 -6.65
N PRO A 18 -46.08 13.29 -6.26
CA PRO A 18 -44.64 13.44 -6.21
C PRO A 18 -44.16 13.48 -7.65
N ALA A 19 -43.81 14.67 -8.12
CA ALA A 19 -43.10 14.85 -9.37
C ALA A 19 -41.89 13.92 -9.37
N SER A 20 -41.86 13.00 -10.34
CA SER A 20 -40.67 12.23 -10.69
C SER A 20 -39.57 13.22 -11.08
N LEU A 21 -38.76 13.62 -10.10
CA LEU A 21 -37.49 14.29 -10.32
C LEU A 21 -36.59 13.28 -11.04
N ARG A 22 -36.68 13.25 -12.37
CA ARG A 22 -35.63 12.68 -13.23
C ARG A 22 -34.38 13.49 -12.95
N VAL A 23 -33.57 13.01 -12.02
CA VAL A 23 -32.19 13.44 -11.85
C VAL A 23 -31.48 13.12 -13.16
N ARG A 24 -31.42 14.12 -14.05
CA ARG A 24 -30.55 14.09 -15.23
C ARG A 24 -29.13 14.08 -14.69
N ARG A 25 -28.55 12.88 -14.58
CA ARG A 25 -27.12 12.73 -14.30
C ARG A 25 -26.38 13.49 -15.41
N PRO A 26 -25.48 14.43 -15.08
CA PRO A 26 -24.63 15.00 -16.11
C PRO A 26 -23.80 13.86 -16.72
N PRO A 27 -23.51 13.90 -18.04
CA PRO A 27 -22.60 12.93 -18.62
C PRO A 27 -21.29 13.00 -17.84
N ILE A 28 -20.80 11.83 -17.43
CA ILE A 28 -19.48 11.69 -16.83
C ILE A 28 -18.50 12.08 -17.93
N THR A 29 -18.06 13.34 -17.91
CA THR A 29 -16.92 13.78 -18.69
C THR A 29 -15.73 13.00 -18.14
N ALA A 30 -15.35 11.93 -18.83
CA ALA A 30 -14.07 11.28 -18.61
C ALA A 30 -13.01 12.37 -18.75
N CYS A 31 -12.32 12.73 -17.67
CA CYS A 31 -11.16 13.59 -17.73
C CYS A 31 -10.18 12.95 -18.71
N GLN A 32 -10.14 13.48 -19.93
CA GLN A 32 -9.06 13.26 -20.88
C GLN A 32 -7.81 13.98 -20.35
N LEU A 33 -7.24 13.46 -19.26
CA LEU A 33 -5.90 13.77 -18.81
C LEU A 33 -5.02 12.55 -19.10
N CYS A 34 -5.00 12.13 -20.35
CA CYS A 34 -4.15 11.07 -20.86
C CYS A 34 -3.39 11.57 -22.08
N THR A 35 -2.65 12.66 -21.90
CA THR A 35 -1.64 13.12 -22.86
C THR A 35 -0.35 13.44 -22.11
N HIS A 36 0.24 12.40 -21.54
CA HIS A 36 1.69 12.30 -21.54
C HIS A 36 2.07 10.84 -21.74
N LYS A 37 2.10 10.41 -23.01
CA LYS A 37 2.92 9.28 -23.44
C LYS A 37 4.39 9.72 -23.32
N GLN A 38 4.88 9.95 -22.11
CA GLN A 38 6.31 9.76 -21.88
C GLN A 38 6.52 8.27 -22.13
N SER A 39 7.38 7.91 -23.06
CA SER A 39 7.84 6.54 -23.20
C SER A 39 8.45 6.14 -21.86
N VAL A 40 7.65 5.55 -20.98
CA VAL A 40 8.14 4.88 -19.78
C VAL A 40 9.03 3.79 -20.35
N ARG A 41 10.36 3.96 -20.23
CA ARG A 41 11.27 2.84 -20.44
C ARG A 41 10.72 1.73 -19.56
N GLN A 42 10.25 0.68 -20.22
CA GLN A 42 9.62 -0.44 -19.54
C GLN A 42 10.68 -1.00 -18.60
N PHE A 43 10.48 -0.86 -17.30
CA PHE A 43 11.40 -1.41 -16.32
C PHE A 43 11.47 -2.91 -16.55
N ASP A 44 12.67 -3.41 -16.80
CA ASP A 44 12.89 -4.83 -17.00
C ASP A 44 12.62 -5.54 -15.67
N GLN A 45 11.58 -6.35 -15.60
CA GLN A 45 11.26 -7.08 -14.37
C GLN A 45 12.21 -8.25 -14.13
N SER A 46 12.99 -8.68 -15.13
CA SER A 46 13.93 -9.81 -14.99
C SER A 46 15.10 -9.50 -14.05
N ILE A 47 15.47 -8.22 -13.90
CA ILE A 47 16.53 -7.76 -12.99
C ILE A 47 16.05 -7.56 -11.55
N LEU A 48 14.74 -7.68 -11.30
CA LEU A 48 14.14 -7.50 -10.00
C LEU A 48 14.33 -8.74 -9.13
N THR A 49 14.82 -8.55 -7.91
CA THR A 49 14.81 -9.57 -6.87
C THR A 49 13.90 -9.14 -5.75
N VAL A 50 12.92 -9.98 -5.39
CA VAL A 50 12.03 -9.73 -4.24
C VAL A 50 12.24 -10.84 -3.22
N ALA A 51 12.78 -10.48 -2.06
CA ALA A 51 13.18 -11.42 -1.02
C ALA A 51 12.95 -10.85 0.38
N GLU A 52 13.02 -11.71 1.38
CA GLU A 52 13.04 -11.28 2.78
C GLU A 52 14.42 -10.68 3.10
N GLY A 53 14.42 -9.44 3.58
CA GLY A 53 15.63 -8.72 3.97
C GLY A 53 16.19 -9.29 5.26
N SER A 54 17.48 -9.61 5.24
CA SER A 54 18.14 -10.31 6.36
C SER A 54 19.43 -9.62 6.83
N SER A 55 20.08 -8.84 5.96
CA SER A 55 21.32 -8.14 6.31
C SER A 55 21.04 -6.73 6.85
N GLU A 56 21.85 -6.26 7.79
CA GLU A 56 21.70 -4.91 8.37
C GLU A 56 21.86 -3.80 7.33
N SER A 57 22.76 -3.97 6.36
CA SER A 57 22.97 -3.02 5.25
C SER A 57 21.74 -2.92 4.34
N GLU A 58 21.07 -4.04 4.08
CA GLU A 58 19.83 -4.08 3.31
C GLU A 58 18.66 -3.45 4.08
N LEU A 59 18.53 -3.75 5.37
CA LEU A 59 17.51 -3.12 6.23
C LEU A 59 17.74 -1.60 6.36
N TRP A 60 19.00 -1.15 6.40
CA TRP A 60 19.36 0.27 6.35
C TRP A 60 18.91 0.92 5.04
N ALA A 61 19.21 0.31 3.90
CA ALA A 61 18.74 0.80 2.60
C ALA A 61 17.20 0.87 2.52
N ALA A 62 16.50 -0.11 3.08
CA ALA A 62 15.04 -0.09 3.19
C ALA A 62 14.54 1.05 4.10
N ALA A 63 15.19 1.29 5.24
CA ALA A 63 14.87 2.39 6.14
C ALA A 63 15.04 3.76 5.45
N CYS A 64 16.13 3.96 4.71
CA CYS A 64 16.35 5.15 3.89
C CYS A 64 15.22 5.36 2.87
N LEU A 65 14.80 4.28 2.17
CA LEU A 65 13.70 4.35 1.22
C LEU A 65 12.37 4.74 1.90
N ARG A 66 12.08 4.21 3.10
CA ARG A 66 10.89 4.56 3.88
C ARG A 66 10.89 6.02 4.27
N VAL A 67 12.01 6.53 4.79
CA VAL A 67 12.15 7.96 5.13
C VAL A 67 11.91 8.83 3.90
N ARG A 68 12.54 8.48 2.77
CA ARG A 68 12.33 9.17 1.49
C ARG A 68 10.87 9.15 1.02
N SER A 69 10.15 8.06 1.28
CA SER A 69 8.79 7.84 0.76
C SER A 69 7.70 8.43 1.65
N PHE A 70 7.85 8.36 2.98
CA PHE A 70 6.80 8.72 3.93
C PHE A 70 6.95 10.14 4.49
N TYR A 71 8.13 10.75 4.39
CA TYR A 71 8.36 12.09 4.91
C TYR A 71 8.46 13.10 3.76
N HIS A 72 7.73 14.20 3.89
CA HIS A 72 7.83 15.33 2.98
C HIS A 72 8.73 16.40 3.58
N PHE A 73 9.92 16.55 3.02
CA PHE A 73 10.88 17.54 3.47
C PHE A 73 10.80 18.81 2.62
N LYS A 74 10.76 19.97 3.29
CA LYS A 74 10.93 21.26 2.60
C LYS A 74 12.40 21.41 2.20
N PRO A 75 12.71 21.70 0.92
CA PRO A 75 14.10 21.84 0.45
C PRO A 75 14.88 22.95 1.18
N SER A 76 14.19 23.96 1.71
CA SER A 76 14.77 25.09 2.44
C SER A 76 15.11 24.80 3.91
N MET A 77 14.94 23.57 4.38
CA MET A 77 15.17 23.19 5.77
C MET A 77 16.68 23.01 6.01
N PHE A 78 17.21 23.73 7.00
CA PHE A 78 18.60 23.53 7.46
C PHE A 78 18.77 22.15 8.10
N GLY A 79 19.94 21.52 7.90
CA GLY A 79 20.24 20.21 8.50
C GLY A 79 19.44 19.04 7.93
N LEU A 80 18.93 19.16 6.70
CA LEU A 80 18.04 18.17 6.10
C LEU A 80 18.65 16.75 6.04
N GLN A 81 19.93 16.64 5.71
CA GLN A 81 20.59 15.34 5.59
C GLN A 81 20.74 14.66 6.97
N ASP A 82 21.14 15.40 7.99
CA ASP A 82 21.24 14.87 9.36
C ASP A 82 19.86 14.45 9.88
N HIS A 83 18.81 15.22 9.56
CA HIS A 83 17.45 14.88 9.94
C HIS A 83 16.95 13.60 9.24
N ARG A 84 17.23 13.44 7.93
CA ARG A 84 16.92 12.20 7.20
C ARG A 84 17.64 10.99 7.80
N ARG A 85 18.93 11.14 8.09
CA ARG A 85 19.74 10.10 8.72
C ARG A 85 19.18 9.70 10.08
N TYR A 86 18.87 10.67 10.94
CA TYR A 86 18.25 10.43 12.25
C TYR A 86 16.95 9.62 12.13
N LEU A 87 16.07 9.97 11.18
CA LEU A 87 14.84 9.22 10.95
C LEU A 87 15.12 7.80 10.43
N ALA A 88 16.13 7.62 9.59
CA ALA A 88 16.51 6.32 9.04
C ALA A 88 17.10 5.41 10.13
N GLU A 89 17.93 5.94 11.02
CA GLU A 89 18.46 5.22 12.19
C GLU A 89 17.34 4.72 13.10
N ARG A 90 16.34 5.57 13.36
CA ARG A 90 15.17 5.18 14.15
C ARG A 90 14.31 4.11 13.47
N GLU A 91 14.11 4.23 12.16
CA GLU A 91 13.36 3.22 11.40
C GLU A 91 14.11 1.89 11.34
N LEU A 92 15.44 1.91 11.16
CA LEU A 92 16.28 0.70 11.18
C LEU A 92 16.17 -0.03 12.52
N GLU A 93 16.33 0.68 13.64
CA GLU A 93 16.24 0.04 14.96
C GLU A 93 14.85 -0.53 15.22
N ALA A 94 13.79 0.22 14.89
CA ALA A 94 12.42 -0.28 14.99
C ALA A 94 12.16 -1.48 14.06
N MET A 95 12.82 -1.55 12.90
CA MET A 95 12.73 -2.66 11.95
C MET A 95 13.47 -3.90 12.48
N LYS A 96 14.70 -3.74 13.01
CA LYS A 96 15.49 -4.81 13.64
C LYS A 96 14.77 -5.41 14.83
N GLU A 97 14.12 -4.60 15.67
CA GLU A 97 13.31 -5.11 16.79
C GLU A 97 12.12 -5.95 16.32
N ARG A 98 11.45 -5.53 15.24
CA ARG A 98 10.30 -6.25 14.68
C ARG A 98 10.71 -7.57 14.04
N VAL A 99 11.64 -7.53 13.09
CA VAL A 99 12.12 -8.72 12.36
C VAL A 99 12.82 -9.69 13.32
N GLY A 100 13.55 -9.19 14.31
CA GLY A 100 14.19 -10.02 15.34
C GLY A 100 13.24 -10.57 16.41
N GLY A 101 11.92 -10.35 16.31
CA GLY A 101 10.93 -10.87 17.26
C GLY A 101 10.99 -10.26 18.67
N LYS A 102 11.65 -9.10 18.84
CA LYS A 102 11.80 -8.42 20.14
C LYS A 102 10.59 -7.56 20.50
N ARG A 103 9.77 -7.18 19.51
CA ARG A 103 8.61 -6.30 19.70
C ARG A 103 7.37 -7.09 20.14
N LYS A 104 6.86 -6.78 21.33
CA LYS A 104 5.61 -7.36 21.84
C LYS A 104 4.43 -7.08 20.90
N GLY A 105 3.49 -8.02 20.83
CA GLY A 105 2.29 -7.93 19.99
C GLY A 105 2.44 -8.55 18.59
N PHE A 106 3.69 -8.80 18.15
CA PHE A 106 3.98 -9.51 16.90
C PHE A 106 4.47 -10.93 17.20
N ARG A 107 3.95 -11.91 16.46
CA ARG A 107 4.40 -13.30 16.50
C ARG A 107 5.55 -13.52 15.53
N LYS A 108 5.38 -13.08 14.28
CA LYS A 108 6.40 -13.11 13.23
C LYS A 108 6.34 -11.81 12.45
N VAL A 109 7.50 -11.30 12.04
CA VAL A 109 7.58 -10.16 11.11
C VAL A 109 8.64 -10.48 10.08
N SER A 110 8.34 -10.19 8.82
CA SER A 110 9.30 -10.25 7.73
C SER A 110 9.29 -8.92 6.99
N CYS A 111 10.48 -8.36 6.82
CA CYS A 111 10.70 -7.22 5.94
C CYS A 111 11.00 -7.79 4.54
N ILE A 112 10.16 -7.47 3.57
CA ILE A 112 10.30 -7.92 2.19
C ILE A 112 10.78 -6.75 1.36
N ASN A 113 11.92 -6.93 0.69
CA ASN A 113 12.54 -5.90 -0.14
C ASN A 113 12.54 -6.30 -1.60
N ALA A 114 12.21 -5.33 -2.45
CA ALA A 114 12.41 -5.36 -3.87
C ALA A 114 13.74 -4.65 -4.17
N THR A 115 14.66 -5.34 -4.83
CA THR A 115 16.02 -4.85 -5.09
C THR A 115 16.43 -5.09 -6.53
N VAL A 116 17.33 -4.24 -7.02
CA VAL A 116 17.90 -4.31 -8.37
C VAL A 116 19.40 -4.06 -8.33
N PRO A 117 20.19 -4.62 -9.26
CA PRO A 117 21.60 -4.26 -9.40
C PRO A 117 21.75 -2.77 -9.69
N LEU A 118 22.69 -2.09 -9.00
CA LEU A 118 22.94 -0.67 -9.19
C LEU A 118 23.28 -0.34 -10.65
N SER A 119 24.07 -1.20 -11.30
CA SER A 119 24.49 -1.08 -12.71
C SER A 119 23.31 -0.96 -13.69
N GLN A 120 22.14 -1.50 -13.34
CA GLN A 120 20.96 -1.50 -14.19
C GLN A 120 20.04 -0.28 -13.96
N ILE A 121 20.25 0.47 -12.87
CA ILE A 121 19.45 1.66 -12.55
C ILE A 121 20.21 2.99 -12.61
N SER A 122 21.53 2.96 -12.88
CA SER A 122 22.37 4.16 -13.09
C SER A 122 22.02 4.99 -14.34
N SER A 123 20.81 4.86 -14.87
CA SER A 123 20.27 5.73 -15.91
C SER A 123 20.08 7.17 -15.39
N PRO A 124 20.31 8.21 -16.23
CA PRO A 124 20.23 9.62 -15.83
C PRO A 124 18.83 10.10 -15.40
N SER A 125 17.80 9.25 -15.52
CA SER A 125 16.44 9.52 -15.02
C SER A 125 16.23 9.18 -13.55
N VAL A 126 17.16 8.45 -12.93
CA VAL A 126 17.10 8.05 -11.52
C VAL A 126 18.02 8.97 -10.72
N SER A 127 17.53 9.50 -9.59
CA SER A 127 18.29 10.45 -8.77
C SER A 127 19.52 9.80 -8.12
N ASP A 128 20.71 10.39 -8.27
CA ASP A 128 21.93 9.94 -7.58
C ASP A 128 21.78 9.89 -6.06
N ASP A 129 20.99 10.81 -5.48
CA ASP A 129 20.63 10.83 -4.05
C ASP A 129 19.81 9.59 -3.65
N PHE A 130 18.94 9.09 -4.54
CA PHE A 130 18.20 7.85 -4.31
C PHE A 130 19.12 6.63 -4.35
N CYS A 131 19.89 6.48 -5.44
CA CYS A 131 20.76 5.33 -5.64
C CYS A 131 21.79 5.22 -4.53
N SER A 132 22.38 6.33 -4.09
CA SER A 132 23.39 6.34 -3.02
C SER A 132 22.80 6.02 -1.64
N SER A 133 21.65 6.60 -1.28
CA SER A 133 21.04 6.40 0.05
C SER A 133 20.41 5.02 0.25
N CYS A 134 19.90 4.40 -0.82
CA CYS A 134 19.21 3.11 -0.79
C CYS A 134 20.09 1.95 -1.29
N LYS A 135 21.41 2.15 -1.35
CA LYS A 135 22.39 1.13 -1.77
C LYS A 135 22.77 0.19 -0.63
N PHE A 136 23.00 -1.06 -0.97
CA PHE A 136 23.68 -2.03 -0.12
C PHE A 136 24.53 -2.98 -0.98
N ASN A 137 25.52 -3.62 -0.37
CA ASN A 137 26.30 -4.67 -1.03
C ASN A 137 25.76 -6.04 -0.61
N ASN A 138 25.49 -6.90 -1.59
CA ASN A 138 25.08 -8.27 -1.38
C ASN A 138 26.07 -9.20 -2.08
N ASN A 139 26.90 -9.91 -1.32
CA ASN A 139 27.88 -10.87 -1.84
C ASN A 139 28.78 -10.29 -2.95
N GLY A 140 29.22 -9.04 -2.81
CA GLY A 140 30.08 -8.35 -3.78
C GLY A 140 29.33 -7.62 -4.90
N GLU A 141 28.01 -7.75 -5.00
CA GLU A 141 27.19 -6.98 -5.94
C GLU A 141 26.55 -5.77 -5.24
N ASP A 142 26.77 -4.58 -5.78
CA ASP A 142 26.07 -3.37 -5.34
C ASP A 142 24.64 -3.38 -5.87
N ARG A 143 23.68 -3.36 -4.95
CA ARG A 143 22.24 -3.38 -5.23
C ARG A 143 21.55 -2.20 -4.56
N VAL A 144 20.37 -1.86 -5.05
CA VAL A 144 19.55 -0.78 -4.50
C VAL A 144 18.17 -1.30 -4.14
N VAL A 145 17.68 -0.94 -2.95
CA VAL A 145 16.31 -1.20 -2.53
C VAL A 145 15.39 -0.22 -3.24
N VAL A 146 14.48 -0.75 -4.05
CA VAL A 146 13.52 0.01 -4.87
C VAL A 146 12.09 -0.10 -4.39
N GLY A 147 11.83 -1.01 -3.44
CA GLY A 147 10.56 -1.13 -2.75
C GLY A 147 10.70 -1.95 -1.48
N THR A 148 9.83 -1.72 -0.52
CA THR A 148 9.82 -2.45 0.76
C THR A 148 8.39 -2.61 1.26
N LEU A 149 8.16 -3.66 2.03
CA LEU A 149 6.90 -4.02 2.65
C LEU A 149 7.18 -4.86 3.89
N ASP A 150 6.44 -4.64 4.97
CA ASP A 150 6.48 -5.53 6.13
C ASP A 150 5.25 -6.42 6.15
N LEU A 151 5.48 -7.73 6.30
CA LEU A 151 4.45 -8.71 6.60
C LEU A 151 4.49 -9.01 8.09
N ASN A 152 3.37 -8.83 8.78
CA ASN A 152 3.29 -8.95 10.23
C ASN A 152 2.24 -9.98 10.62
N GLN A 153 2.62 -11.04 11.32
CA GLN A 153 1.68 -11.95 11.97
C GLN A 153 1.42 -11.44 13.39
N CYS A 154 0.20 -10.95 13.64
CA CYS A 154 -0.24 -10.44 14.94
C CYS A 154 -1.75 -10.61 15.12
N VAL A 155 -2.22 -10.53 16.36
CA VAL A 155 -3.66 -10.65 16.70
C VAL A 155 -4.46 -9.47 16.16
N SER A 156 -3.90 -8.26 16.25
CA SER A 156 -4.45 -7.03 15.67
C SER A 156 -3.35 -5.99 15.51
N LEU A 157 -3.55 -5.04 14.59
CA LEU A 157 -2.75 -3.82 14.55
C LEU A 157 -3.47 -2.68 15.30
N PRO A 158 -2.74 -1.74 15.91
CA PRO A 158 -3.32 -0.48 16.38
C PRO A 158 -4.07 0.20 15.22
N ASP A 159 -5.28 0.70 15.48
CA ASP A 159 -6.15 1.38 14.50
C ASP A 159 -6.65 0.52 13.32
N GLU A 160 -6.74 -0.80 13.50
CA GLU A 160 -7.35 -1.70 12.52
C GLU A 160 -8.79 -1.28 12.18
N ILE A 161 -9.06 -0.99 10.90
CA ILE A 161 -10.43 -0.90 10.41
C ILE A 161 -11.01 -2.31 10.49
N THR A 162 -11.98 -2.51 11.37
CA THR A 162 -12.56 -3.83 11.62
C THR A 162 -13.36 -4.26 10.40
N GLY A 163 -12.71 -4.95 9.46
CA GLY A 163 -13.39 -5.74 8.43
C GLY A 163 -14.04 -6.98 9.03
N ASN A 164 -14.74 -7.77 8.20
CA ASN A 164 -15.29 -9.05 8.65
C ASN A 164 -14.15 -9.92 9.20
N ARG A 165 -14.22 -10.24 10.50
CA ARG A 165 -13.26 -11.14 11.14
C ARG A 165 -13.40 -12.53 10.48
N PRO A 166 -12.31 -13.25 10.23
CA PRO A 166 -12.41 -14.66 9.92
C PRO A 166 -13.18 -15.36 11.06
N GLU A 167 -14.11 -16.23 10.72
CA GLU A 167 -14.90 -16.99 11.69
C GLU A 167 -14.18 -18.33 11.98
N GLY A 168 -14.21 -18.78 13.24
CA GLY A 168 -13.69 -20.08 13.66
C GLY A 168 -12.57 -20.03 14.70
N ILE A 169 -12.25 -21.22 15.25
CA ILE A 169 -11.15 -21.40 16.22
C ILE A 169 -9.83 -21.16 15.51
N GLY A 170 -9.03 -20.21 15.98
CA GLY A 170 -7.73 -19.91 15.38
C GLY A 170 -7.69 -18.68 14.46
N ALA A 171 -8.83 -18.05 14.19
CA ALA A 171 -8.96 -16.91 13.28
C ALA A 171 -8.08 -15.68 13.63
N ASP A 172 -7.71 -15.53 14.91
CA ASP A 172 -6.84 -14.46 15.39
C ASP A 172 -5.35 -14.77 15.20
N PHE A 173 -4.99 -16.05 14.96
CA PHE A 173 -3.62 -16.50 14.71
C PHE A 173 -3.31 -16.63 13.20
N ALA A 174 -4.36 -16.60 12.38
CA ALA A 174 -4.33 -16.80 10.92
C ALA A 174 -4.16 -15.50 10.11
N ARG A 175 -3.91 -14.35 10.75
CA ARG A 175 -3.85 -13.05 10.06
C ARG A 175 -2.42 -12.60 9.83
N ALA A 176 -2.19 -12.04 8.64
CA ALA A 176 -0.96 -11.34 8.32
C ALA A 176 -1.27 -9.96 7.73
N TYR A 177 -0.66 -8.94 8.29
CA TYR A 177 -0.90 -7.54 7.98
C TYR A 177 0.24 -6.97 7.15
N LEU A 178 -0.11 -6.15 6.16
CA LEU A 178 0.86 -5.37 5.41
C LEU A 178 1.03 -3.99 6.03
N SER A 179 2.28 -3.61 6.27
CA SER A 179 2.63 -2.25 6.68
C SER A 179 3.89 -1.78 5.98
N ASN A 180 4.21 -0.49 6.13
CA ASN A 180 5.43 0.13 5.57
C ASN A 180 5.66 -0.15 4.09
N VAL A 181 4.56 -0.24 3.32
CA VAL A 181 4.60 -0.50 1.89
C VAL A 181 5.01 0.77 1.16
N CYS A 182 6.17 0.76 0.50
CA CYS A 182 6.56 1.83 -0.40
C CYS A 182 7.39 1.32 -1.58
N VAL A 183 7.37 2.12 -2.65
CA VAL A 183 8.15 1.91 -3.87
C VAL A 183 8.80 3.25 -4.22
N ALA A 184 10.05 3.22 -4.68
CA ALA A 184 10.74 4.40 -5.17
C ALA A 184 9.90 5.10 -6.26
N LYS A 185 9.71 6.41 -6.13
CA LYS A 185 8.81 7.21 -6.97
C LYS A 185 9.17 7.10 -8.45
N GLU A 186 10.45 7.02 -8.73
CA GLU A 186 11.09 6.86 -10.04
C GLU A 186 10.62 5.58 -10.74
N LEU A 187 10.22 4.56 -9.97
CA LEU A 187 9.85 3.23 -10.46
C LEU A 187 8.37 2.90 -10.25
N HIS A 188 7.54 3.90 -9.93
CA HIS A 188 6.08 3.72 -9.87
C HIS A 188 5.52 3.26 -11.21
N ARG A 189 4.40 2.52 -11.17
CA ARG A 189 3.71 1.94 -12.34
C ARG A 189 4.50 0.89 -13.13
N ASN A 190 5.55 0.32 -12.54
CA ASN A 190 6.33 -0.78 -13.12
C ASN A 190 6.03 -2.17 -12.52
N GLY A 191 4.97 -2.29 -11.73
CA GLY A 191 4.56 -3.57 -11.13
C GLY A 191 5.27 -3.96 -9.82
N LEU A 192 6.18 -3.13 -9.30
CA LEU A 192 6.93 -3.42 -8.07
C LEU A 192 6.04 -3.66 -6.84
N GLY A 193 4.98 -2.87 -6.67
CA GLY A 193 4.02 -3.09 -5.58
C GLY A 193 3.29 -4.43 -5.68
N TYR A 194 2.97 -4.87 -6.90
CA TYR A 194 2.38 -6.20 -7.13
C TYR A 194 3.38 -7.31 -6.77
N ALA A 195 4.64 -7.16 -7.15
CA ALA A 195 5.69 -8.13 -6.84
C ALA A 195 5.92 -8.27 -5.32
N LEU A 196 5.94 -7.16 -4.57
CA LEU A 196 6.04 -7.16 -3.11
C LEU A 196 4.86 -7.92 -2.46
N VAL A 197 3.63 -7.62 -2.88
CA VAL A 197 2.41 -8.30 -2.38
C VAL A 197 2.38 -9.78 -2.79
N ALA A 198 2.88 -10.13 -3.97
CA ALA A 198 2.99 -11.51 -4.39
C ALA A 198 3.96 -12.30 -3.50
N LYS A 199 5.15 -11.75 -3.22
CA LYS A 199 6.12 -12.38 -2.31
C LYS A 199 5.58 -12.46 -0.89
N SER A 200 4.86 -11.45 -0.40
CA SER A 200 4.27 -11.48 0.94
C SER A 200 3.25 -12.61 1.12
N LYS A 201 2.51 -12.95 0.06
CA LYS A 201 1.60 -14.10 0.10
C LYS A 201 2.34 -15.42 0.23
N LEU A 202 3.47 -15.58 -0.47
CA LEU A 202 4.31 -16.78 -0.37
C LEU A 202 4.88 -16.92 1.04
N VAL A 203 5.47 -15.85 1.59
CA VAL A 203 6.01 -15.84 2.97
C VAL A 203 4.91 -16.15 3.99
N ALA A 204 3.71 -15.59 3.83
CA ALA A 204 2.59 -15.88 4.71
C ALA A 204 2.13 -17.35 4.63
N GLN A 205 2.17 -17.98 3.44
CA GLN A 205 1.84 -19.40 3.28
C GLN A 205 2.84 -20.30 4.03
N GLU A 206 4.13 -19.94 4.02
CA GLU A 206 5.18 -20.65 4.76
C GLU A 206 5.00 -20.54 6.29
N TRP A 207 4.30 -19.53 6.78
CA TRP A 207 4.12 -19.30 8.21
C TRP A 207 3.03 -20.13 8.88
N ASP A 208 2.12 -20.73 8.10
CA ASP A 208 1.10 -21.75 8.42
C ASP A 208 -0.19 -21.44 7.63
N ASN A 209 -0.40 -22.08 6.46
CA ASN A 209 -1.61 -22.36 5.62
C ASN A 209 -2.95 -21.56 5.70
N ALA A 210 -3.15 -20.59 6.59
CA ALA A 210 -4.42 -19.93 6.81
C ALA A 210 -4.45 -18.60 6.05
N LEU A 211 -5.41 -18.53 5.13
CA LEU A 211 -5.53 -17.49 4.11
C LEU A 211 -5.59 -16.06 4.68
N ILE A 212 -4.98 -15.16 3.92
CA ILE A 212 -4.40 -13.89 4.34
C ILE A 212 -5.42 -12.76 4.14
N PHE A 213 -6.02 -12.27 5.23
CA PHE A 213 -6.61 -10.94 5.22
C PHE A 213 -5.49 -9.90 5.23
N LEU A 214 -5.13 -9.38 4.05
CA LEU A 214 -4.25 -8.21 3.94
C LEU A 214 -5.03 -6.98 4.41
N CYS A 215 -4.95 -6.69 5.70
CA CYS A 215 -5.43 -5.42 6.22
C CYS A 215 -4.32 -4.39 6.05
N PHE A 216 -4.58 -3.37 5.23
CA PHE A 216 -3.71 -2.21 5.07
C PHE A 216 -4.04 -1.22 6.19
N THR A 217 -3.15 -1.06 7.16
CA THR A 217 -3.21 0.11 8.04
C THR A 217 -2.72 1.33 7.25
N TRP A 218 -3.65 2.21 6.95
CA TRP A 218 -3.46 3.39 6.11
C TRP A 218 -2.77 4.49 6.93
N CYS A 219 -1.46 4.70 6.79
CA CYS A 219 -0.91 6.01 7.09
C CYS A 219 -1.43 6.97 6.01
N ALA A 220 -2.37 7.84 6.39
CA ALA A 220 -3.02 8.82 5.52
C ALA A 220 -1.99 9.62 4.72
N HIS A 221 -1.69 9.22 3.47
CA HIS A 221 -1.30 10.13 2.36
C HIS A 221 -0.99 9.53 0.97
N SER A 222 -1.47 8.36 0.52
CA SER A 222 -1.59 8.09 -0.94
C SER A 222 -2.33 6.80 -1.33
N TRP A 223 -2.89 6.83 -2.52
CA TRP A 223 -3.92 5.98 -3.11
C TRP A 223 -3.41 4.65 -3.68
N ILE A 224 -4.07 3.52 -3.35
CA ILE A 224 -4.34 2.41 -4.29
C ILE A 224 -5.71 1.80 -3.94
N VAL A 225 -6.67 1.93 -4.86
CA VAL A 225 -7.96 1.20 -4.83
C VAL A 225 -7.86 0.04 -5.83
N TYR A 226 -8.07 -1.20 -5.39
CA TYR A 226 -8.36 -2.29 -6.31
C TYR A 226 -9.88 -2.44 -6.48
N PRO A 227 -10.36 -2.67 -7.72
CA PRO A 227 -11.77 -2.94 -7.97
C PRO A 227 -12.13 -4.31 -7.40
N LYS A 228 -13.23 -4.37 -6.65
CA LYS A 228 -13.88 -5.64 -6.32
C LYS A 228 -14.33 -6.31 -7.61
N GLY A 229 -13.89 -7.56 -7.82
CA GLY A 229 -14.39 -8.40 -8.89
C GLY A 229 -15.91 -8.57 -8.80
N LYS A 230 -16.56 -8.61 -9.97
CA LYS A 230 -17.99 -8.85 -10.14
C LYS A 230 -18.36 -10.28 -9.78
#